data_AF-A0A7C1B7K4-F1
#
_entry.id   AF-A0A7C1B7K4-F1
#
_cell.length_a   1.000
_cell.length_b   1.000
_cell.length_c   1.000
_cell.angle_alpha   90.00
_cell.angle_beta   90.00
_cell.angle_gamma   90.00
#
_symmetry.space_group_name_H-M   'P 1'
#
loop_
_entity.id
_entity.type
_entity.pdbx_description
1 polymer ?
#
loop_
_entity_poly.entity_id
_entity_poly.type
_entity_poly.pdbx_seq_one_letter_code
_entity_poly.pdbx_strand_id
1 'polypeptide(L)' 'MEKRTLFLIYYSSLLLFLLLDIALHLLHHPEPHFPWERIPGFHALFGFIGCFILILVSKSLGHYLLMREVDYYD' A
#
# COMPACT_ATOMS: atom_id res chain seq x y z
N MET A 1 -9.37 -21.01 -3.42
CA MET A 1 -8.25 -20.47 -4.22
C MET A 1 -6.95 -20.92 -3.58
N GLU A 2 -6.05 -21.56 -4.32
CA GLU A 2 -4.72 -21.88 -3.79
C GLU A 2 -4.01 -20.59 -3.34
N LYS A 3 -3.25 -20.65 -2.24
CA LYS A 3 -2.47 -19.51 -1.72
C LYS A 3 -1.60 -18.88 -2.81
N ARG A 4 -1.07 -19.71 -3.72
CA ARG A 4 -0.28 -19.31 -4.88
C ARG A 4 -1.03 -18.36 -5.83
N THR A 5 -2.31 -18.63 -6.11
CA THR A 5 -3.12 -17.77 -6.98
C THR A 5 -3.37 -16.41 -6.36
N LEU A 6 -3.61 -16.35 -5.05
CA LEU A 6 -3.81 -15.09 -4.33
C LEU A 6 -2.56 -14.21 -4.36
N PHE A 7 -1.39 -14.80 -4.11
CA PHE A 7 -0.13 -14.06 -4.22
C PHE A 7 0.13 -13.60 -5.65
N LEU A 8 -0.17 -14.42 -6.65
CA LEU A 8 0.03 -14.06 -8.06
C LEU A 8 -0.87 -12.89 -8.47
N ILE A 9 -2.15 -12.88 -8.05
CA ILE A 9 -3.08 -11.77 -8.28
C ILE A 9 -2.60 -10.50 -7.56
N TYR A 10 -2.11 -10.63 -6.33
CA TYR A 10 -1.60 -9.49 -5.57
C TYR A 10 -0.36 -8.87 -6.22
N TYR A 11 0.62 -9.69 -6.60
CA TYR A 11 1.82 -9.20 -7.27
C TYR A 11 1.52 -8.66 -8.68
N SER A 12 0.59 -9.26 -9.41
CA SER A 12 0.21 -8.78 -10.74
C SER A 12 -0.52 -7.44 -10.68
N SER A 13 -1.38 -7.21 -9.69
CA SER A 13 -2.05 -5.91 -9.51
C SER A 13 -1.05 -4.81 -9.11
N LEU A 14 -0.08 -5.13 -8.26
CA LEU A 14 1.02 -4.23 -7.90
C LEU A 14 1.88 -3.86 -9.12
N LEU A 15 2.25 -4.85 -9.92
CA LEU A 15 3.03 -4.64 -11.14
C LEU A 15 2.26 -3.79 -12.15
N LEU A 16 0.96 -4.04 -12.32
CA LEU A 16 0.10 -3.27 -13.21
C LEU A 16 0.04 -1.79 -12.79
N PHE A 17 -0.16 -1.51 -11.50
CA PHE A 17 -0.17 -0.15 -10.97
C PHE A 17 1.17 0.57 -11.18
N LEU A 18 2.28 -0.13 -10.96
CA LEU A 18 3.61 0.42 -11.18
C LEU A 18 3.85 0.78 -12.66
N LEU A 19 3.46 -0.11 -13.58
CA LEU A 19 3.58 0.13 -15.02
C LEU A 19 2.70 1.30 -15.47
N LEU A 20 1.50 1.41 -14.91
CA LEU A 20 0.58 2.51 -15.23
C LEU A 20 1.14 3.86 -14.76
N ASP A 21 1.71 3.92 -13.55
CA ASP A 21 2.34 5.13 -13.01
C ASP A 21 3.51 5.61 -13.90
N ILE A 22 4.39 4.68 -14.29
CA ILE A 22 5.51 4.98 -15.20
C ILE A 22 5.01 5.41 -16.57
N ALA A 23 4.00 4.74 -17.11
CA ALA A 23 3.41 5.09 -18.41
C ALA A 23 2.81 6.50 -18.38
N LEU A 24 2.01 6.83 -17.35
CA LEU A 24 1.42 8.16 -17.19
C LEU A 24 2.48 9.24 -17.05
N HIS A 25 3.54 8.97 -16.29
CA HIS A 25 4.66 9.89 -16.12
C HIS A 25 5.39 10.17 -17.45
N LEU A 26 5.54 9.15 -18.30
CA LEU A 26 6.21 9.27 -19.59
C LEU A 26 5.33 9.90 -20.68
N LEU A 27 4.02 9.60 -20.69
CA LEU A 27 3.08 10.04 -21.73
C LEU A 27 2.57 11.47 -21.52
N HIS A 28 2.29 11.85 -20.26
CA HIS A 28 1.64 13.13 -19.97
C HIS A 28 2.59 14.21 -19.45
N HIS A 29 3.86 13.88 -19.16
CA HIS A 29 4.85 14.78 -18.55
C HIS A 29 4.18 15.76 -17.57
N PRO A 30 3.57 15.25 -16.48
CA PRO A 30 2.81 16.10 -15.58
C PRO A 30 3.72 17.22 -15.08
N GLU A 31 3.26 18.47 -15.19
CA GLU A 31 3.95 19.64 -14.62
C GLU A 31 4.12 19.38 -13.12
N PRO A 32 5.35 19.07 -12.65
CA PRO A 32 5.55 18.60 -11.29
C PRO A 32 5.33 19.78 -10.35
N HIS A 33 4.29 19.72 -9.52
CA HIS A 33 4.06 20.72 -8.48
C HIS A 33 5.08 20.58 -7.36
N PHE A 34 5.58 19.36 -7.16
CA PHE A 34 6.59 19.06 -6.16
C PHE A 34 7.80 18.33 -6.74
N PRO A 35 9.01 18.53 -6.18
CA PRO A 35 10.25 17.98 -6.74
C PRO A 35 10.30 16.44 -6.75
N TRP A 36 9.54 15.77 -5.88
CA TRP A 36 9.47 14.31 -5.81
C TRP A 36 8.57 13.68 -6.88
N GLU A 37 7.66 14.44 -7.49
CA GLU A 37 6.77 13.95 -8.56
C GLU A 37 7.51 13.71 -9.87
N ARG A 38 8.73 14.26 -10.01
CA ARG A 38 9.64 14.01 -11.14
C ARG A 38 10.17 12.57 -11.16
N ILE A 39 10.07 11.84 -10.06
CA ILE A 39 10.58 10.47 -9.97
C ILE A 39 9.49 9.51 -10.47
N PRO A 40 9.70 8.80 -11.59
CA PRO A 40 8.74 7.81 -12.07
C PRO A 40 8.59 6.68 -11.04
N GLY A 41 7.37 6.29 -10.71
CA GLY A 41 7.08 5.27 -9.69
C GLY A 41 6.94 5.81 -8.27
N PHE A 42 7.10 7.11 -8.03
CA PHE A 42 7.01 7.68 -6.68
C PHE A 42 5.65 7.44 -6.01
N HIS A 43 4.55 7.64 -6.73
CA HIS A 43 3.20 7.47 -6.15
C HIS A 43 2.91 6.02 -5.80
N ALA A 44 3.35 5.07 -6.64
CA ALA A 44 3.23 3.65 -6.36
C ALA A 44 4.00 3.25 -5.09
N LEU A 45 5.24 3.73 -4.94
CA LEU A 45 6.06 3.48 -3.75
C LEU A 45 5.45 4.13 -2.50
N PHE A 46 5.00 5.38 -2.61
CA PHE A 46 4.36 6.11 -1.52
C PHE A 46 3.08 5.39 -1.05
N GLY A 47 2.23 4.96 -1.97
CA GLY A 47 1.02 4.19 -1.65
C GLY A 47 1.34 2.85 -1.00
N PHE A 48 2.38 2.15 -1.47
CA PHE A 48 2.83 0.89 -0.87
C PHE A 48 3.32 1.07 0.58
N ILE A 49 4.19 2.06 0.81
CA ILE A 49 4.68 2.39 2.15
C ILE A 49 3.53 2.84 3.05
N GLY A 50 2.64 3.70 2.56
CA GLY A 50 1.46 4.16 3.29
C GLY A 50 0.57 3.00 3.72
N CYS A 51 0.32 2.04 2.82
CA CYS A 51 -0.45 0.85 3.13
C CYS A 51 0.22 -0.01 4.22
N PHE A 52 1.54 -0.20 4.13
CA PHE A 52 2.30 -0.93 5.15
C PHE A 52 2.23 -0.24 6.52
N ILE A 53 2.40 1.09 6.56
CA ILE A 53 2.26 1.89 7.78
C ILE A 53 0.86 1.73 8.36
N LEU A 54 -0.20 1.83 7.53
CA LEU A 54 -1.58 1.65 7.98
C LEU A 54 -1.81 0.29 8.60
N ILE A 55 -1.27 -0.79 8.01
CA ILE A 55 -1.36 -2.14 8.57
C ILE A 55 -0.66 -2.23 9.93
N LEU A 56 0.55 -1.66 10.05
CA LEU A 56 1.31 -1.67 11.31
C LEU A 56 0.60 -0.88 12.40
N VAL A 57 0.16 0.34 12.08
CA VAL A 57 -0.56 1.22 13.01
C VAL A 57 -1.86 0.54 13.44
N SER A 58 -2.64 0.02 12.50
CA SER A 58 -3.90 -0.69 12.79
C SER A 58 -3.69 -1.89 13.72
N LYS A 59 -2.64 -2.69 13.48
CA LYS A 59 -2.29 -3.80 14.37
C LYS A 59 -1.91 -3.31 15.77
N SER A 60 -1.07 -2.28 15.86
CA SER A 60 -0.67 -1.72 17.16
C SER A 60 -1.87 -1.16 17.93
N LEU A 61 -2.75 -0.44 17.24
CA LEU A 61 -3.97 0.14 17.81
C LEU A 61 -4.92 -0.95 18.29
N GLY A 62 -5.13 -1.98 17.48
CA GLY A 62 -5.92 -3.15 17.85
C GLY A 62 -5.39 -3.84 19.10
N HIS A 63 -4.07 -4.04 19.18
CA HIS A 63 -3.43 -4.70 20.31
C HIS A 63 -3.47 -3.86 21.60
N TYR A 64 -3.17 -2.57 21.53
CA TYR A 64 -3.05 -1.72 22.73
C TYR A 64 -4.38 -1.10 23.19
N LEU A 65 -5.32 -0.81 22.29
CA LEU A 65 -6.57 -0.10 22.65
C LEU A 65 -7.81 -0.99 22.59
N LEU A 66 -7.83 -2.04 21.77
CA LEU A 66 -9.04 -2.81 21.49
C LEU A 66 -9.07 -4.19 22.15
N MET A 67 -7.90 -4.77 22.46
CA MET A 67 -7.80 -5.99 23.27
C MET A 67 -8.12 -5.65 24.73
N ARG A 68 -9.41 -5.47 25.04
CA ARG A 68 -9.88 -5.49 26.43
C ARG A 68 -9.92 -6.94 26.88
N GLU A 69 -9.26 -7.24 28.00
CA GLU A 69 -9.38 -8.52 28.68
C GLU A 69 -10.87 -8.77 28.97
N VAL A 70 -11.47 -9.73 28.25
CA VAL A 70 -12.85 -10.11 28.50
C VAL A 70 -12.81 -11.11 29.65
N ASP A 71 -12.79 -10.59 30.87
CA ASP A 71 -13.05 -11.40 32.06
C ASP A 71 -14.55 -11.75 32.05
N TYR A 72 -14.89 -12.83 31.35
CA TYR A 72 -16.27 -13.32 31.24
C TYR A 72 -16.60 -14.39 32.29
N TYR A 73 -15.66 -14.72 33.17
CA TYR A 73 -15.83 -15.74 34.21
C TYR A 73 -15.14 -15.40 35.54
N ASP A 74 -14.97 -14.11 35.84
CA ASP A 74 -14.77 -13.63 37.22
C ASP A 74 -16.09 -13.08 37.80
#